data_AF-A0A438M6M4-F1
#
_entry.id   AF-A0A438M6M4-F1
#
_cell.length_a   1.000
_cell.length_b   1.000
_cell.length_c   1.000
_cell.angle_alpha   90.00
_cell.angle_beta   90.00
_cell.angle_gamma   90.00
#
_symmetry.space_group_name_H-M   'P 1'
#
loop_
_entity.id
_entity.type
_entity.pdbx_description
1 polymer ?
#
loop_
_entity_poly.entity_id
_entity_poly.type
_entity_poly.pdbx_seq_one_letter_code
_entity_poly.pdbx_strand_id
1 'polypeptide(L)' 'MPWRSKLPKRRLSRQTIVLVRTPTGWKISAIHNGRVRPIGVPVPDAFPSKMSQLMSRVARRLGLGRR' A
#
# COMPACT_ATOMS: atom_id res chain seq x y z
N MET A 1 -13.01 16.34 8.41
CA MET A 1 -14.20 16.28 9.28
C MET A 1 -14.17 15.00 10.10
N PRO A 2 -13.95 15.11 11.43
CA PRO A 2 -13.90 13.99 12.38
C PRO A 2 -15.20 13.16 12.50
N TRP A 3 -16.33 13.67 12.03
CA TRP A 3 -17.69 13.16 12.27
C TRP A 3 -18.30 12.38 11.09
N ARG A 4 -17.48 11.88 10.15
CA ARG A 4 -18.02 11.04 9.06
C ARG A 4 -18.10 9.58 9.50
N SER A 5 -19.31 9.02 9.49
CA SER A 5 -19.59 7.59 9.76
C SER A 5 -18.88 6.65 8.76
N LYS A 6 -18.66 7.11 7.53
CA LYS A 6 -17.91 6.38 6.50
C LYS A 6 -16.76 7.23 5.97
N LEU A 7 -15.54 6.70 6.11
CA LEU A 7 -14.35 7.36 5.57
C LEU A 7 -14.27 7.16 4.05
N PRO A 8 -13.82 8.18 3.29
CA PRO A 8 -13.46 7.99 1.88
C PRO A 8 -12.42 6.87 1.75
N LYS A 9 -12.48 6.04 0.69
CA LYS A 9 -11.54 4.92 0.48
C LYS A 9 -10.06 5.35 0.65
N ARG A 10 -9.69 6.53 0.14
CA ARG A 10 -8.33 7.13 0.26
C ARG A 10 -7.89 7.48 1.69
N ARG A 11 -8.81 7.51 2.66
CA ARG A 11 -8.56 7.80 4.07
C ARG A 11 -8.69 6.58 4.97
N LEU A 12 -8.92 5.40 4.40
CA LEU A 12 -8.89 4.15 5.16
C LEU A 12 -7.46 3.93 5.69
N SER A 13 -7.37 3.55 6.95
CA SER A 13 -6.13 3.15 7.60
C SER A 13 -6.24 1.72 8.06
N ARG A 14 -5.11 1.01 8.03
CA ARG A 14 -4.93 -0.27 8.70
C ARG A 14 -4.04 0.03 9.91
N GLN A 15 -4.62 -0.13 11.09
CA GLN A 15 -3.94 0.12 12.35
C GLN A 15 -3.50 -1.21 12.95
N THR A 16 -2.22 -1.30 13.29
CA THR A 16 -1.68 -2.40 14.08
C THR A 16 -1.22 -1.82 15.40
N ILE A 17 -1.73 -2.36 16.50
CA ILE A 17 -1.40 -1.96 17.87
C ILE A 17 -0.65 -3.12 18.51
N VAL A 18 0.51 -2.83 19.10
CA VAL A 18 1.27 -3.83 19.87
C VAL A 18 0.97 -3.60 21.35
N LEU A 19 0.35 -4.59 21.97
CA LEU A 19 0.00 -4.57 23.39
C LEU A 19 1.01 -5.41 24.18
N VAL A 20 1.45 -4.89 25.32
CA VAL A 20 2.29 -5.61 26.27
C VAL A 20 1.54 -5.79 27.58
N ARG A 21 1.60 -6.99 28.16
CA ARG A 21 1.03 -7.28 29.47
C ARG A 21 2.04 -6.87 30.54
N THR A 22 1.58 -6.08 31.51
CA THR A 22 2.34 -5.66 32.69
C THR A 22 1.61 -6.10 33.96
N PRO A 23 2.26 -6.08 35.14
CA PRO A 23 1.60 -6.41 36.40
C PRO A 23 0.37 -5.55 36.70
N THR A 24 0.36 -4.29 36.24
CA THR A 24 -0.74 -3.35 36.43
C THR A 24 -1.78 -3.37 35.28
N GLY A 25 -1.63 -4.25 34.28
CA GLY A 25 -2.54 -4.38 33.15
C GLY A 25 -1.88 -4.30 31.77
N TRP A 26 -2.69 -4.07 30.73
CA TRP A 26 -2.19 -3.94 29.35
C TRP A 26 -1.72 -2.52 29.06
N LYS A 27 -0.59 -2.39 28.35
CA LYS A 27 -0.11 -1.12 27.82
C LYS A 27 0.09 -1.20 26.32
N ILE A 28 -0.14 -0.09 25.62
CA ILE A 28 0.21 0.05 24.21
C ILE A 28 1.70 0.39 24.13
N SER A 29 2.47 -0.48 23.49
CA SER A 29 3.92 -0.29 23.29
C SER A 29 4.23 0.36 21.94
N ALA A 30 3.42 0.09 20.92
CA ALA A 30 3.58 0.67 19.60
C ALA A 30 2.24 0.78 18.86
N ILE A 31 2.15 1.80 18.00
CA ILE A 31 1.04 1.97 17.06
C ILE A 31 1.62 2.19 15.67
N HIS A 32 1.26 1.31 14.74
CA HIS A 32 1.56 1.45 13.32
C HIS A 32 0.27 1.83 12.59
N ASN A 33 0.20 3.07 12.12
CA ASN A 33 -0.96 3.60 11.42
C ASN A 33 -0.69 3.73 9.91
N GLY A 34 -0.80 2.62 9.19
CA GLY A 34 -0.61 2.59 7.75
C GLY A 34 -1.85 3.10 7.00
N ARG A 35 -1.67 3.88 5.93
CA ARG A 35 -2.77 4.17 5.00
C ARG A 35 -3.03 2.96 4.13
N VAL A 36 -4.28 2.53 4.06
CA VAL A 36 -4.72 1.61 3.00
C VAL A 36 -4.81 2.44 1.74
N ARG A 37 -3.68 2.58 1.05
CA ARG A 37 -3.72 2.99 -0.35
C ARG A 37 -4.25 1.78 -1.12
N PRO A 38 -5.39 1.89 -1.82
CA PRO A 38 -5.69 0.94 -2.87
C PRO A 38 -4.65 1.19 -3.98
N ILE A 39 -3.43 0.69 -3.79
CA ILE A 39 -2.52 0.45 -4.90
C ILE A 39 -3.17 -0.72 -5.60
N GLY A 40 -4.12 -0.43 -6.50
CA GLY A 40 -4.61 -1.42 -7.42
C GLY A 40 -3.40 -1.83 -8.23
N VAL A 41 -2.81 -2.99 -7.92
CA VAL A 41 -1.90 -3.63 -8.86
C VAL A 41 -2.77 -3.89 -10.08
N PRO A 42 -2.54 -3.19 -11.20
CA PRO A 42 -3.39 -3.34 -12.36
C PRO A 42 -3.35 -4.82 -12.77
N VAL A 43 -4.51 -5.40 -13.06
CA VAL A 43 -4.59 -6.79 -13.52
C VAL A 43 -3.68 -6.98 -14.74
N PRO A 44 -3.14 -8.18 -15.00
CA PRO A 44 -2.15 -8.39 -16.06
C PRO A 44 -2.59 -7.84 -17.43
N ASP A 45 -3.89 -7.90 -17.72
CA ASP A 45 -4.47 -7.45 -18.99
C ASP A 45 -4.88 -5.98 -19.03
N ALA A 46 -4.78 -5.26 -17.91
CA ALA A 46 -5.10 -3.84 -17.85
C ALA A 46 -4.13 -3.03 -18.71
N PHE A 47 -4.63 -1.92 -19.27
CA PHE A 47 -3.84 -1.03 -20.11
C PHE A 47 -2.51 -0.58 -19.48
N PRO A 48 -2.44 -0.16 -18.18
CA PRO A 48 -1.17 0.21 -17.55
C PRO A 48 -0.18 -0.95 -17.48
N SER A 49 -0.66 -2.18 -17.26
CA SER A 49 0.17 -3.39 -17.23
C SER A 49 0.75 -3.69 -18.60
N LYS A 50 -0.08 -3.66 -19.64
CA LYS A 50 0.36 -3.87 -21.04
C LYS A 50 1.36 -2.81 -21.49
N MET A 51 1.12 -1.55 -21.12
CA MET A 51 2.04 -0.45 -21.45
C MET A 51 3.39 -0.63 -20.76
N SER A 52 3.40 -0.94 -19.46
CA SER A 52 4.63 -1.21 -18.72
C SER A 52 5.42 -2.39 -19.31
N GLN A 53 4.74 -3.48 -19.69
CA GLN A 53 5.36 -4.62 -20.35
C GLN A 53 5.94 -4.25 -21.72
N LEU A 54 5.22 -3.47 -22.52
CA LEU A 54 5.69 -3.00 -23.82
C LEU A 54 6.93 -2.12 -23.68
N MET A 55 6.90 -1.13 -22.78
CA MET A 55 8.04 -0.26 -22.51
C MET A 55 9.26 -1.06 -22.03
N SER A 56 9.06 -2.06 -21.16
CA SER A 56 10.13 -2.96 -20.71
C SER A 56 10.72 -3.78 -21.86
N ARG A 57 9.89 -4.27 -22.78
CA ARG A 57 10.36 -4.98 -23.99
C ARG A 57 11.13 -4.06 -24.93
N VAL A 58 10.67 -2.83 -25.13
CA VAL A 58 11.35 -1.83 -25.96
C VAL A 58 12.69 -1.44 -25.35
N ALA A 59 12.74 -1.13 -24.06
CA ALA A 59 13.97 -0.82 -23.35
C ALA A 59 15.01 -1.96 -23.47
N ARG A 60 14.56 -3.22 -23.31
CA ARG A 60 15.42 -4.40 -23.48
C ARG A 60 15.97 -4.53 -24.91
N ARG A 61 15.15 -4.26 -25.93
CA ARG A 61 15.59 -4.26 -27.34
C ARG A 61 16.60 -3.14 -27.63
N LEU A 62 16.44 -1.99 -27.00
CA LEU A 62 17.32 -0.84 -27.15
C LEU A 62 18.58 -0.91 -26.25
N GLY A 63 18.76 -1.99 -25.47
CA GLY A 63 19.90 -2.12 -24.57
C GLY A 63 19.87 -1.19 -23.35
N LEU A 64 18.73 -0.54 -23.07
CA LEU A 64 18.56 0.36 -21.95
C LEU A 64 18.32 -0.42 -20.65
N GLY A 65 18.99 -0.03 -19.57
CA GLY A 65 18.78 -0.63 -18.23
C GLY A 65 19.59 -1.89 -17.93
N ARG A 66 20.57 -2.24 -18.78
CA ARG A 66 21.64 -3.18 -18.41
C ARG A 66 22.77 -2.39 -17.73
N ARG A 67 22.88 -2.56 -16.41
CA ARG A 67 24.13 -2.40 -15.66
C ARG A 67 24.34 -3.68 -14.88
#